data_AF-A0A4Y8YZ52-F1
#
_entry.id   AF-A0A4Y8YZ52-F1
#
_cell.length_a   1.000
_cell.length_b   1.000
_cell.length_c   1.000
_cell.angle_alpha   90.00
_cell.angle_beta   90.00
_cell.angle_gamma   90.00
#
_symmetry.space_group_name_H-M   'P 1'
#
loop_
_entity.id
_entity.type
_entity.pdbx_description
1 polymer ?
#
loop_
_entity_poly.entity_id
_entity_poly.type
_entity_poly.pdbx_seq_one_letter_code
_entity_poly.pdbx_strand_id
1 'polypeptide(L)'
;MSDYDVLIIGSGFGGSVAALRAVEKGYRVAVLESGRRFADHELPKTSWRLRKYLWAPALGCYGVQRIHLLPDVLVMAGAGVGGGSLNYANTLYQPPTKFFEDPQWGAITDWKRELNPYYDQARRMLGVETNPTITASDKVMKEVAEDMGVGDTFTSTPVGVYFGDRGKTAPDPFFGGAGPERTGCTECGSCMTGCRVGAKNTLVKNYLYLAEHAGAHILPLTTVVDVRSNGSGYDVVTRRTGGKLRRKEKTITADQVVFSAGTYGTQKLMLAAKEKGSLPRLSNKIGSLVRTNSEAVLAATARGREVDYHEGVAITSSFHPDDHTHIEPVRYGKGSNAIGLLQTVLSDGGGKMPRILKTLGVALRHPGAAARSLSVHRWSERTVIALVMQTDDNSLELGSKKGPFGRRLTSRPGAGDPPPQWIPQGHTAIRLLADKIGGDPGGSIAEIVNIPMTAHFLGGCAIGDSPNTGVIDGYQRVYGYEGLHVLDGSAVSANLGVNPSLTITAQAERAMALWPNKGEPDRRPAVGSGYVEVAPVQPSNPVVPVTAPGALRLPLTVVGRDS
;
A
#
# COMPACT_ATOMS: atom_id res chain seq x y z
N MET A 1 -24.64 20.09 15.72
CA MET A 1 -24.74 18.85 14.93
C MET A 1 -23.63 18.88 13.90
N SER A 2 -22.79 17.86 13.86
CA SER A 2 -21.66 17.76 12.93
C SER A 2 -22.13 17.58 11.48
N ASP A 3 -21.30 18.00 10.53
CA ASP A 3 -21.55 17.81 9.10
C ASP A 3 -21.65 16.31 8.76
N TYR A 4 -20.77 15.49 9.35
CA TYR A 4 -20.72 14.04 9.20
C TYR A 4 -20.56 13.34 10.55
N ASP A 5 -21.09 12.13 10.67
CA ASP A 5 -20.82 11.32 11.87
C ASP A 5 -19.39 10.75 11.81
N VAL A 6 -18.96 10.32 10.61
CA VAL A 6 -17.61 9.79 10.36
C VAL A 6 -16.98 10.48 9.15
N LEU A 7 -15.80 11.07 9.36
CA LEU A 7 -15.02 11.70 8.29
C LEU A 7 -13.68 10.97 8.09
N ILE A 8 -13.47 10.48 6.89
CA ILE A 8 -12.32 9.63 6.53
C ILE A 8 -11.35 10.45 5.69
N ILE A 9 -10.09 10.49 6.11
CA ILE A 9 -9.02 11.22 5.42
C ILE A 9 -8.25 10.24 4.55
N GLY A 10 -8.52 10.24 3.24
CA GLY A 10 -7.89 9.37 2.26
C GLY A 10 -8.77 8.18 1.85
N SER A 11 -8.69 7.82 0.57
CA SER A 11 -9.56 6.81 -0.06
C SER A 11 -8.83 5.52 -0.46
N GLY A 12 -7.72 5.22 0.22
CA GLY A 12 -6.97 3.97 0.03
C GLY A 12 -7.65 2.76 0.68
N PHE A 13 -6.94 1.64 0.80
CA PHE A 13 -7.48 0.37 1.30
C PHE A 13 -8.24 0.53 2.63
N GLY A 14 -7.57 1.06 3.66
CA GLY A 14 -8.19 1.32 4.96
C GLY A 14 -9.41 2.22 4.91
N GLY A 15 -9.29 3.36 4.22
CA GLY A 15 -10.35 4.36 4.14
C GLY A 15 -11.57 3.88 3.35
N SER A 16 -11.35 3.03 2.35
CA SER A 16 -12.44 2.41 1.59
C SER A 16 -13.23 1.40 2.41
N VAL A 17 -12.54 0.58 3.21
CA VAL A 17 -13.19 -0.35 4.15
C VAL A 17 -13.97 0.44 5.20
N ALA A 18 -13.32 1.44 5.81
CA ALA A 18 -13.97 2.33 6.78
C ALA A 18 -15.23 2.98 6.20
N ALA A 19 -15.19 3.43 4.94
CA ALA A 19 -16.32 4.06 4.29
C ALA A 19 -17.51 3.10 4.13
N LEU A 20 -17.27 1.92 3.56
CA LEU A 20 -18.34 0.93 3.36
C LEU A 20 -18.93 0.49 4.71
N ARG A 21 -18.07 0.05 5.64
CA ARG A 21 -18.53 -0.54 6.91
C ARG A 21 -19.21 0.48 7.81
N ALA A 22 -18.79 1.75 7.79
CA ALA A 22 -19.48 2.80 8.53
C ALA A 22 -20.87 3.11 7.94
N VAL A 23 -21.01 3.16 6.61
CA VAL A 23 -22.34 3.37 6.00
C VAL A 23 -23.28 2.19 6.28
N GLU A 24 -22.80 0.95 6.20
CA GLU A 24 -23.57 -0.25 6.54
C GLU A 24 -24.09 -0.22 8.00
N LYS A 25 -23.34 0.43 8.90
CA LYS A 25 -23.69 0.65 10.31
C LYS A 25 -24.58 1.87 10.56
N GLY A 26 -25.02 2.57 9.51
CA GLY A 26 -25.98 3.68 9.57
C GLY A 26 -25.35 5.05 9.82
N TYR A 27 -24.02 5.19 9.73
CA TYR A 27 -23.35 6.48 9.90
C TYR A 27 -23.45 7.35 8.63
N ARG A 28 -23.51 8.68 8.82
CA ARG A 28 -23.30 9.67 7.74
C ARG A 28 -21.81 9.82 7.48
N VAL A 29 -21.35 9.40 6.30
CA VAL A 29 -19.93 9.24 6.00
C VAL A 29 -19.47 10.16 4.88
N ALA A 30 -18.30 10.78 5.05
CA ALA A 30 -17.56 11.40 3.96
C ALA A 30 -16.11 10.92 3.89
N VAL A 31 -15.57 10.87 2.67
CA VAL A 31 -14.17 10.53 2.36
C VAL A 31 -13.50 11.70 1.66
N LEU A 32 -12.44 12.25 2.25
CA LEU A 32 -11.66 13.34 1.68
C LEU A 32 -10.46 12.78 0.92
N GLU A 33 -10.39 13.00 -0.40
CA GLU A 33 -9.27 12.53 -1.20
C GLU A 33 -8.50 13.70 -1.82
N SER A 34 -7.18 13.71 -1.59
CA SER A 34 -6.27 14.69 -2.18
C SER A 34 -6.24 14.60 -3.71
N GLY A 35 -6.32 13.39 -4.25
CA GLY A 35 -6.32 13.05 -5.66
C GLY A 35 -7.65 13.28 -6.36
N ARG A 36 -7.63 13.19 -7.70
CA ARG A 36 -8.85 13.23 -8.51
C ARG A 36 -9.45 11.84 -8.67
N ARG A 37 -10.71 11.78 -9.09
CA ARG A 37 -11.32 10.54 -9.60
C ARG A 37 -10.86 10.29 -11.05
N PHE A 38 -10.72 9.02 -11.40
CA PHE A 38 -10.39 8.58 -12.75
C PHE A 38 -11.47 7.62 -13.25
N ALA A 39 -12.00 7.86 -14.44
CA ALA A 39 -12.58 6.79 -15.24
C ALA A 39 -11.46 5.95 -15.89
N ASP A 40 -11.74 4.70 -16.22
CA ASP A 40 -10.74 3.75 -16.75
C ASP A 40 -10.04 4.30 -18.01
N HIS A 41 -10.78 4.95 -18.90
CA HIS A 41 -10.22 5.53 -20.12
C HIS A 41 -9.36 6.79 -19.89
N GLU A 42 -9.44 7.42 -18.72
CA GLU A 42 -8.66 8.60 -18.36
C GLU A 42 -7.27 8.28 -17.79
N LEU A 43 -7.08 7.07 -17.25
CA LEU A 43 -5.79 6.58 -16.76
C LEU A 43 -4.73 6.65 -17.88
N PRO A 44 -3.44 6.89 -17.58
CA PRO A 44 -2.44 7.08 -18.61
C PRO A 44 -2.29 5.83 -19.49
N LYS A 45 -2.29 6.00 -20.82
CA LYS A 45 -2.00 4.88 -21.75
C LYS A 45 -0.58 4.35 -21.56
N THR A 46 0.37 5.22 -21.22
CA THR A 46 1.77 4.90 -20.93
C THR A 46 2.33 5.86 -19.88
N SER A 47 3.41 5.46 -19.20
CA SER A 47 4.09 6.31 -18.22
C SER A 47 4.68 7.61 -18.80
N TRP A 48 4.84 7.73 -20.13
CA TRP A 48 5.24 8.97 -20.80
C TRP A 48 4.18 10.07 -20.79
N ARG A 49 2.92 9.76 -20.46
CA ARG A 49 1.88 10.78 -20.25
C ARG A 49 2.06 11.44 -18.88
N LEU A 50 3.21 12.07 -18.64
CA LEU A 50 3.69 12.53 -17.34
C LEU A 50 2.65 13.33 -16.53
N ARG A 51 1.88 14.23 -17.16
CA ARG A 51 0.82 14.99 -16.47
C ARG A 51 -0.33 14.13 -15.93
N LYS A 52 -0.59 12.98 -16.56
CA LYS A 52 -1.60 11.98 -16.19
C LYS A 52 -1.01 10.81 -15.40
N TYR A 53 0.31 10.64 -15.40
CA TYR A 53 1.00 9.57 -14.68
C TYR A 53 1.53 10.07 -13.33
N LEU A 54 2.27 11.18 -13.30
CA LEU A 54 2.88 11.71 -12.08
C LEU A 54 1.93 12.58 -11.27
N TRP A 55 2.04 12.51 -9.95
CA TRP A 55 1.38 13.36 -8.98
C TRP A 55 2.31 14.50 -8.54
N ALA A 56 2.10 15.68 -9.10
CA ALA A 56 2.74 16.92 -8.68
C ALA A 56 1.79 18.11 -8.91
N PRO A 57 0.78 18.30 -8.04
CA PRO A 57 -0.28 19.30 -8.24
C PRO A 57 0.22 20.73 -8.43
N ALA A 58 1.34 21.09 -7.77
CA ALA A 58 1.98 22.39 -7.93
C ALA A 58 2.49 22.65 -9.36
N LEU A 59 2.77 21.59 -10.12
CA LEU A 59 3.20 21.61 -11.52
C LEU A 59 2.06 21.29 -12.51
N GLY A 60 0.82 21.15 -12.01
CA GLY A 60 -0.33 20.77 -12.84
C GLY A 60 -0.39 19.29 -13.20
N CYS A 61 0.39 18.43 -12.54
CA CYS A 61 0.34 16.98 -12.74
C CYS A 61 -0.56 16.34 -11.68
N TYR A 62 -1.62 15.65 -12.11
CA TYR A 62 -2.63 15.04 -11.24
C TYR A 62 -2.80 13.54 -11.55
N GLY A 63 -1.68 12.86 -11.84
CA GLY A 63 -1.64 11.44 -12.13
C GLY A 63 -1.64 10.55 -10.90
N VAL A 64 -1.64 9.23 -11.14
CA VAL A 64 -1.77 8.20 -10.09
C VAL A 64 -0.47 7.93 -9.33
N GLN A 65 0.69 8.16 -9.95
CA GLN A 65 2.00 7.85 -9.36
C GLN A 65 2.53 9.02 -8.54
N ARG A 66 2.62 8.82 -7.22
CA ARG A 66 3.26 9.75 -6.30
C ARG A 66 4.64 9.22 -5.91
N ILE A 67 5.60 10.15 -5.79
CA ILE A 67 6.98 9.84 -5.41
C ILE A 67 7.37 10.79 -4.28
N HIS A 68 7.88 10.23 -3.18
CA HIS A 68 8.36 10.98 -2.03
C HIS A 68 9.81 10.62 -1.75
N LEU A 69 10.70 11.60 -1.85
CA LEU A 69 12.07 11.45 -1.40
C LEU A 69 12.18 11.91 0.06
N LEU A 70 12.63 11.00 0.92
CA LEU A 70 13.13 11.26 2.26
C LEU A 70 14.65 11.04 2.29
N PRO A 71 15.37 11.53 3.30
CA PRO A 71 16.82 11.32 3.40
C PRO A 71 17.26 9.85 3.29
N ASP A 72 16.49 8.92 3.85
CA ASP A 72 16.87 7.50 3.96
C ASP A 72 16.01 6.56 3.11
N VAL A 73 15.04 7.08 2.36
CA VAL A 73 14.14 6.24 1.54
C VAL A 73 13.46 7.02 0.41
N LEU A 74 13.32 6.38 -0.74
CA LEU A 74 12.46 6.82 -1.84
C LEU A 74 11.15 6.02 -1.83
N VAL A 75 10.03 6.68 -1.54
CA VAL A 75 8.72 6.04 -1.39
C VAL A 75 7.85 6.27 -2.63
N MET A 76 7.35 5.17 -3.18
CA MET A 76 6.35 5.14 -4.26
C MET A 76 4.95 4.97 -3.66
N ALA A 77 3.99 5.78 -4.10
CA ALA A 77 2.62 5.74 -3.59
C ALA A 77 1.58 6.03 -4.68
N GLY A 78 0.32 5.71 -4.41
CA GLY A 78 -0.82 6.06 -5.25
C GLY A 78 -1.46 7.40 -4.88
N ALA A 79 -2.08 8.06 -5.86
CA ALA A 79 -2.87 9.27 -5.67
C ALA A 79 -4.13 9.25 -6.54
N GLY A 80 -5.28 9.52 -5.93
CA GLY A 80 -6.58 9.47 -6.60
C GLY A 80 -7.63 8.82 -5.74
N VAL A 81 -8.89 8.91 -6.14
CA VAL A 81 -9.97 8.17 -5.48
C VAL A 81 -9.67 6.67 -5.66
N GLY A 82 -9.45 5.95 -4.56
CA GLY A 82 -8.96 4.57 -4.53
C GLY A 82 -7.48 4.42 -4.18
N GLY A 83 -6.74 5.51 -3.98
CA GLY A 83 -5.36 5.52 -3.49
C GLY A 83 -4.41 4.58 -4.27
N GLY A 84 -3.60 3.80 -3.52
CA GLY A 84 -2.65 2.84 -4.08
C GLY A 84 -3.26 1.76 -4.97
N SER A 85 -4.54 1.44 -4.81
CA SER A 85 -5.18 0.42 -5.66
C SER A 85 -5.19 0.81 -7.13
N LEU A 86 -5.09 2.10 -7.46
CA LEU A 86 -5.04 2.57 -8.85
C LEU A 86 -3.77 2.12 -9.57
N ASN A 87 -2.62 2.04 -8.87
CA ASN A 87 -1.30 1.79 -9.46
C ASN A 87 -0.46 0.71 -8.76
N TYR A 88 -1.03 -0.09 -7.86
CA TYR A 88 -0.37 -1.30 -7.33
C TYR A 88 -0.37 -2.47 -8.33
N ALA A 89 0.43 -3.50 -8.04
CA ALA A 89 0.57 -4.71 -8.84
C ALA A 89 -0.47 -5.81 -8.53
N ASN A 90 -1.31 -5.60 -7.53
CA ASN A 90 -2.45 -6.46 -7.16
C ASN A 90 -2.14 -7.80 -6.48
N THR A 91 -0.91 -8.03 -6.04
CA THR A 91 -0.54 -9.20 -5.21
C THR A 91 -1.07 -9.09 -3.79
N LEU A 92 -1.62 -10.19 -3.28
CA LEU A 92 -2.42 -10.23 -2.05
C LEU A 92 -2.08 -11.47 -1.20
N TYR A 93 -0.81 -11.56 -0.80
CA TYR A 93 -0.33 -12.58 0.13
C TYR A 93 -0.74 -12.28 1.57
N GLN A 94 -0.90 -13.33 2.36
CA GLN A 94 -0.97 -13.24 3.82
C GLN A 94 0.43 -13.42 4.39
N PRO A 95 0.85 -12.59 5.36
CA PRO A 95 2.19 -12.68 5.95
C PRO A 95 2.38 -13.99 6.74
N PRO A 96 3.65 -14.41 6.94
CA PRO A 96 3.98 -15.57 7.76
C PRO A 96 3.70 -15.34 9.26
N THR A 97 3.74 -16.42 10.05
CA THR A 97 3.45 -16.38 11.50
C THR A 97 4.25 -15.33 12.27
N LYS A 98 5.53 -15.14 11.91
CA LYS A 98 6.45 -14.16 12.55
C LYS A 98 5.88 -12.73 12.62
N PHE A 99 5.07 -12.32 11.64
CA PHE A 99 4.40 -11.02 11.67
C PHE A 99 3.41 -10.87 12.84
N PHE A 100 2.66 -11.93 13.13
CA PHE A 100 1.62 -11.94 14.17
C PHE A 100 2.21 -12.03 15.57
N GLU A 101 3.39 -12.63 15.70
CA GLU A 101 4.11 -12.84 16.96
C GLU A 101 5.13 -11.73 17.26
N ASP A 102 5.22 -10.71 16.41
CA ASP A 102 6.20 -9.63 16.53
C ASP A 102 6.11 -8.94 17.92
N PRO A 103 7.23 -8.71 18.62
CA PRO A 103 7.25 -8.16 19.97
C PRO A 103 6.54 -6.81 20.13
N GLN A 104 6.38 -6.03 19.05
CA GLN A 104 5.66 -4.76 19.10
C GLN A 104 4.20 -4.91 19.55
N TRP A 105 3.56 -6.05 19.26
CA TRP A 105 2.12 -6.22 19.48
C TRP A 105 1.69 -7.63 19.86
N GLY A 106 2.53 -8.66 19.65
CA GLY A 106 2.20 -10.07 19.87
C GLY A 106 1.74 -10.41 21.29
N ALA A 107 2.15 -9.64 22.30
CA ALA A 107 1.73 -9.83 23.68
C ALA A 107 0.29 -9.34 23.99
N ILE A 108 -0.34 -8.58 23.08
CA ILE A 108 -1.67 -7.98 23.31
C ILE A 108 -2.79 -9.02 23.17
N THR A 109 -2.71 -9.87 22.14
CA THR A 109 -3.67 -10.94 21.83
C THR A 109 -3.07 -11.88 20.78
N ASP A 110 -3.73 -13.02 20.53
CA ASP A 110 -3.42 -13.89 19.40
C ASP A 110 -3.90 -13.24 18.09
N TRP A 111 -3.02 -12.44 17.48
CA TRP A 111 -3.32 -11.70 16.25
C TRP A 111 -3.58 -12.60 15.05
N LYS A 112 -2.98 -13.80 14.99
CA LYS A 112 -3.20 -14.71 13.87
C LYS A 112 -4.62 -15.24 13.91
N ARG A 113 -5.06 -15.72 15.07
CA ARG A 113 -6.45 -16.14 15.31
C ARG A 113 -7.42 -15.00 15.03
N GLU A 114 -7.14 -13.82 15.57
CA GLU A 114 -8.05 -12.68 15.44
C GLU A 114 -8.15 -12.15 14.00
N LEU A 115 -7.06 -12.07 13.24
CA LEU A 115 -7.08 -11.48 11.90
C LEU A 115 -7.44 -12.48 10.80
N ASN A 116 -7.27 -13.78 10.99
CA ASN A 116 -7.54 -14.79 9.95
C ASN A 116 -8.94 -14.68 9.31
N PRO A 117 -10.05 -14.51 10.06
CA PRO A 117 -11.37 -14.31 9.46
C PRO A 117 -11.46 -13.04 8.60
N TYR A 118 -10.73 -11.99 8.97
CA TYR A 118 -10.73 -10.72 8.24
C TYR A 118 -9.79 -10.75 7.03
N TYR A 119 -8.74 -11.59 7.05
CA TYR A 119 -7.99 -11.94 5.84
C TYR A 119 -8.87 -12.67 4.83
N ASP A 120 -9.72 -13.61 5.28
CA ASP A 120 -10.73 -14.24 4.40
C ASP A 120 -11.69 -13.21 3.81
N GLN A 121 -12.31 -12.37 4.66
CA GLN A 121 -13.21 -11.31 4.20
C GLN A 121 -12.54 -10.37 3.19
N ALA A 122 -11.30 -9.94 3.46
CA ALA A 122 -10.53 -9.10 2.57
C ALA A 122 -10.20 -9.80 1.24
N ARG A 123 -9.84 -11.10 1.25
CA ARG A 123 -9.61 -11.89 0.03
C ARG A 123 -10.84 -11.94 -0.86
N ARG A 124 -12.02 -12.21 -0.28
CA ARG A 124 -13.29 -12.26 -1.00
C ARG A 124 -13.69 -10.91 -1.57
N MET A 125 -13.57 -9.83 -0.79
CA MET A 125 -13.88 -8.46 -1.25
C MET A 125 -12.93 -7.97 -2.35
N LEU A 126 -11.64 -8.29 -2.23
CA LEU A 126 -10.64 -7.93 -3.24
C LEU A 126 -10.64 -8.87 -4.44
N GLY A 127 -11.44 -9.95 -4.42
CA GLY A 127 -11.56 -10.90 -5.52
C GLY A 127 -10.23 -11.58 -5.81
N VAL A 128 -9.59 -12.11 -4.76
CA VAL A 128 -8.28 -12.77 -4.86
C VAL A 128 -8.44 -14.10 -5.58
N GLU A 129 -7.71 -14.24 -6.69
CA GLU A 129 -7.61 -15.45 -7.50
C GLU A 129 -6.14 -15.79 -7.72
N THR A 130 -5.81 -17.06 -7.88
CA THR A 130 -4.46 -17.47 -8.28
C THR A 130 -4.24 -17.09 -9.74
N ASN A 131 -3.14 -16.42 -10.05
CA ASN A 131 -2.76 -16.10 -11.42
C ASN A 131 -2.70 -17.39 -12.27
N PRO A 132 -3.50 -17.51 -13.35
CA PRO A 132 -3.62 -18.74 -14.13
C PRO A 132 -2.53 -18.85 -15.22
N THR A 133 -1.81 -17.77 -15.52
CA THR A 133 -0.96 -17.68 -16.70
C THR A 133 0.53 -17.80 -16.36
N ILE A 134 1.23 -18.71 -17.05
CA ILE A 134 2.70 -18.78 -17.05
C ILE A 134 3.24 -18.01 -18.25
N THR A 135 3.92 -16.91 -17.96
CA THR A 135 4.51 -15.98 -18.95
C THR A 135 5.98 -16.31 -19.23
N ALA A 136 6.61 -15.62 -20.19
CA ALA A 136 8.04 -15.77 -20.45
C ALA A 136 8.90 -15.41 -19.23
N SER A 137 8.49 -14.38 -18.47
CA SER A 137 9.14 -14.02 -17.21
C SER A 137 9.07 -15.15 -16.19
N ASP A 138 7.96 -15.88 -16.12
CA ASP A 138 7.76 -16.95 -15.13
C ASP A 138 8.66 -18.15 -15.39
N LYS A 139 8.86 -18.50 -16.67
CA LYS A 139 9.77 -19.58 -17.06
C LYS A 139 11.19 -19.27 -16.59
N VAL A 140 11.67 -18.06 -16.87
CA VAL A 140 13.01 -17.63 -16.45
C VAL A 140 13.11 -17.56 -14.92
N MET A 141 12.09 -17.03 -14.23
CA MET A 141 12.09 -16.98 -12.76
C MET A 141 12.14 -18.36 -12.12
N LYS A 142 11.44 -19.34 -12.69
CA LYS A 142 11.49 -20.73 -12.24
C LYS A 142 12.89 -21.31 -12.43
N GLU A 143 13.49 -21.11 -13.60
CA GLU A 143 14.87 -21.57 -13.86
C GLU A 143 15.89 -20.90 -12.91
N VAL A 144 15.69 -19.61 -12.56
CA VAL A 144 16.54 -18.93 -11.56
C VAL A 144 16.37 -19.57 -10.19
N ALA A 145 15.13 -19.87 -9.78
CA ALA A 145 14.87 -20.55 -8.51
C ALA A 145 15.50 -21.95 -8.48
N GLU A 146 15.44 -22.70 -9.58
CA GLU A 146 16.09 -24.00 -9.76
C GLU A 146 17.63 -23.90 -9.66
N ASP A 147 18.26 -22.92 -10.33
CA ASP A 147 19.70 -22.66 -10.24
C ASP A 147 20.15 -22.24 -8.82
N MET A 148 19.25 -21.60 -8.08
CA MET A 148 19.46 -21.24 -6.67
C MET A 148 19.17 -22.40 -5.70
N GLY A 149 18.73 -23.56 -6.20
CA GLY A 149 18.44 -24.75 -5.39
C GLY A 149 17.09 -24.70 -4.65
N VAL A 150 16.20 -23.78 -5.01
CA VAL A 150 14.90 -23.50 -4.34
C VAL A 150 13.71 -23.53 -5.31
N GLY A 151 13.83 -24.30 -6.40
CA GLY A 151 12.81 -24.38 -7.45
C GLY A 151 11.44 -24.89 -6.98
N ASP A 152 11.41 -25.61 -5.86
CA ASP A 152 10.20 -26.09 -5.18
C ASP A 152 9.40 -24.97 -4.49
N THR A 153 10.03 -23.83 -4.21
CA THR A 153 9.36 -22.64 -3.64
C THR A 153 8.66 -21.77 -4.69
N PHE A 154 8.87 -22.04 -5.98
CA PHE A 154 8.26 -21.29 -7.07
C PHE A 154 6.75 -21.53 -7.13
N THR A 155 5.97 -20.45 -7.17
CA THR A 155 4.49 -20.53 -7.18
C THR A 155 3.84 -19.36 -7.93
N SER A 156 2.63 -19.58 -8.46
CA SER A 156 1.80 -18.52 -9.03
C SER A 156 1.27 -17.59 -7.94
N THR A 157 1.16 -16.30 -8.23
CA THR A 157 0.76 -15.30 -7.23
C THR A 157 -0.76 -15.21 -7.04
N PRO A 158 -1.24 -14.98 -5.79
CA PRO A 158 -2.61 -14.58 -5.53
C PRO A 158 -2.80 -13.10 -5.90
N VAL A 159 -3.72 -12.80 -6.81
CA VAL A 159 -3.93 -11.46 -7.36
C VAL A 159 -5.40 -11.01 -7.34
N GLY A 160 -5.63 -9.71 -7.12
CA GLY A 160 -6.95 -9.08 -7.15
C GLY A 160 -7.39 -8.68 -8.57
N VAL A 161 -7.60 -9.66 -9.44
CA VAL A 161 -7.90 -9.46 -10.87
C VAL A 161 -9.04 -10.37 -11.31
N TYR A 162 -10.03 -9.80 -12.00
CA TYR A 162 -11.03 -10.60 -12.71
C TYR A 162 -10.46 -11.10 -14.04
N PHE A 163 -10.17 -12.40 -14.13
CA PHE A 163 -9.66 -13.00 -15.37
C PHE A 163 -10.77 -13.20 -16.40
N GLY A 164 -11.85 -13.91 -16.03
CA GLY A 164 -13.05 -14.08 -16.86
C GLY A 164 -12.77 -14.45 -18.33
N ASP A 165 -13.71 -14.13 -19.20
CA ASP A 165 -13.47 -14.16 -20.65
C ASP A 165 -12.64 -12.94 -21.06
N ARG A 166 -11.46 -13.18 -21.65
CA ARG A 166 -10.50 -12.14 -22.05
C ARG A 166 -11.16 -11.00 -22.82
N GLY A 167 -11.14 -9.79 -22.25
CA GLY A 167 -11.67 -8.58 -22.89
C GLY A 167 -13.19 -8.50 -23.00
N LYS A 168 -13.94 -9.49 -22.50
CA LYS A 168 -15.41 -9.45 -22.47
C LYS A 168 -15.91 -8.93 -21.14
N THR A 169 -16.94 -8.09 -21.20
CA THR A 169 -17.65 -7.61 -20.02
C THR A 169 -18.62 -8.67 -19.53
N ALA A 170 -18.63 -8.90 -18.22
CA ALA A 170 -19.59 -9.71 -17.51
C ALA A 170 -20.27 -8.88 -16.41
N PRO A 171 -21.52 -9.24 -16.04
CA PRO A 171 -22.16 -8.70 -14.84
C PRO A 171 -21.29 -8.90 -13.59
N ASP A 172 -21.56 -8.12 -12.54
CA ASP A 172 -20.81 -8.13 -11.28
C ASP A 172 -20.48 -9.55 -10.77
N PRO A 173 -19.21 -9.98 -10.84
CA PRO A 173 -18.81 -11.32 -10.46
C PRO A 173 -18.54 -11.47 -8.96
N PHE A 174 -18.52 -10.37 -8.19
CA PHE A 174 -18.04 -10.38 -6.80
C PHE A 174 -19.13 -10.08 -5.77
N PHE A 175 -20.09 -9.21 -6.09
CA PHE A 175 -20.99 -8.60 -5.11
C PHE A 175 -22.48 -8.85 -5.39
N GLY A 176 -22.79 -9.89 -6.18
CA GLY A 176 -24.17 -10.36 -6.35
C GLY A 176 -25.10 -9.35 -7.04
N GLY A 177 -24.55 -8.48 -7.89
CA GLY A 177 -25.28 -7.43 -8.59
C GLY A 177 -25.25 -6.06 -7.89
N ALA A 178 -24.70 -5.98 -6.67
CA ALA A 178 -24.51 -4.71 -5.97
C ALA A 178 -23.28 -3.94 -6.47
N GLY A 179 -22.32 -4.63 -7.11
CA GLY A 179 -21.12 -4.04 -7.69
C GLY A 179 -21.27 -3.68 -9.17
N PRO A 180 -20.23 -3.09 -9.77
CA PRO A 180 -20.23 -2.78 -11.19
C PRO A 180 -19.91 -4.01 -12.05
N GLU A 181 -20.29 -3.95 -13.33
CA GLU A 181 -19.81 -4.87 -14.36
C GLU A 181 -18.27 -4.90 -14.45
N ARG A 182 -17.72 -6.02 -14.91
CA ARG A 182 -16.26 -6.24 -15.01
C ARG A 182 -15.86 -6.83 -16.34
N THR A 183 -14.77 -6.32 -16.89
CA THR A 183 -14.18 -6.84 -18.13
C THR A 183 -13.06 -7.81 -17.80
N GLY A 184 -13.05 -9.00 -18.41
CA GLY A 184 -11.99 -9.99 -18.22
C GLY A 184 -10.60 -9.45 -18.60
N CYS A 185 -9.59 -9.83 -17.84
CA CYS A 185 -8.22 -9.36 -17.99
C CYS A 185 -7.66 -9.63 -19.39
N THR A 186 -7.06 -8.62 -20.01
CA THR A 186 -6.34 -8.77 -21.29
C THR A 186 -4.84 -8.92 -21.11
N GLU A 187 -4.36 -9.08 -19.86
CA GLU A 187 -2.95 -9.36 -19.55
C GLU A 187 -1.95 -8.39 -20.19
N CYS A 188 -2.28 -7.11 -20.19
CA CYS A 188 -1.52 -6.07 -20.88
C CYS A 188 -0.34 -5.50 -20.07
N GLY A 189 -0.05 -6.02 -18.87
CA GLY A 189 1.00 -5.53 -17.98
C GLY A 189 0.77 -4.13 -17.37
N SER A 190 -0.31 -3.42 -17.72
CA SER A 190 -0.53 -2.02 -17.35
C SER A 190 -1.03 -1.80 -15.91
N CYS A 191 -1.01 -2.82 -15.03
CA CYS A 191 -1.59 -2.70 -13.68
C CYS A 191 -1.02 -1.51 -12.91
N MET A 192 0.29 -1.28 -12.98
CA MET A 192 0.97 -0.20 -12.25
C MET A 192 0.90 1.18 -12.91
N THR A 193 0.49 1.27 -14.18
CA THR A 193 0.11 2.56 -14.79
C THR A 193 -1.37 2.88 -14.61
N GLY A 194 -2.16 1.90 -14.18
CA GLY A 194 -3.61 1.96 -14.08
C GLY A 194 -4.28 1.03 -15.09
N CYS A 195 -5.15 0.14 -14.60
CA CYS A 195 -5.92 -0.75 -15.47
C CYS A 195 -7.01 0.03 -16.20
N ARG A 196 -6.88 0.12 -17.52
CA ARG A 196 -7.84 0.76 -18.43
C ARG A 196 -8.92 -0.19 -18.95
N VAL A 197 -8.85 -1.46 -18.58
CA VAL A 197 -9.69 -2.55 -19.10
C VAL A 197 -10.92 -2.77 -18.23
N GLY A 198 -10.78 -2.63 -16.91
CA GLY A 198 -11.83 -2.90 -15.92
C GLY A 198 -11.62 -4.19 -15.11
N ALA A 199 -10.59 -4.99 -15.44
CA ALA A 199 -10.32 -6.28 -14.82
C ALA A 199 -9.83 -6.20 -13.36
N LYS A 200 -8.89 -5.29 -13.11
CA LYS A 200 -8.26 -5.09 -11.80
C LYS A 200 -9.29 -4.61 -10.77
N ASN A 201 -9.37 -5.29 -9.62
CA ASN A 201 -10.35 -4.99 -8.57
C ASN A 201 -9.95 -3.80 -7.70
N THR A 202 -9.80 -2.65 -8.36
CA THR A 202 -9.49 -1.36 -7.74
C THR A 202 -10.57 -0.93 -6.78
N LEU A 203 -10.22 -0.05 -5.83
CA LEU A 203 -11.14 0.31 -4.76
C LEU A 203 -12.41 1.04 -5.24
N VAL A 204 -12.30 1.75 -6.37
CA VAL A 204 -13.42 2.41 -7.07
C VAL A 204 -14.40 1.46 -7.76
N LYS A 205 -14.10 0.15 -7.76
CA LYS A 205 -14.97 -0.92 -8.28
C LYS A 205 -15.37 -1.94 -7.21
N ASN A 206 -15.01 -1.70 -5.94
CA ASN A 206 -15.35 -2.56 -4.80
C ASN A 206 -15.91 -1.70 -3.63
N TYR A 207 -15.34 -1.77 -2.42
CA TYR A 207 -15.59 -0.92 -1.26
C TYR A 207 -16.05 0.51 -1.56
N LEU A 208 -15.32 1.33 -2.35
CA LEU A 208 -15.76 2.72 -2.58
C LEU A 208 -16.99 2.79 -3.49
N TYR A 209 -17.10 1.89 -4.47
CA TYR A 209 -18.29 1.81 -5.30
C TYR A 209 -19.51 1.50 -4.43
N LEU A 210 -19.41 0.45 -3.62
CA LEU A 210 -20.48 0.00 -2.73
C LEU A 210 -20.82 1.08 -1.68
N ALA A 211 -19.81 1.72 -1.09
CA ALA A 211 -20.00 2.78 -0.09
C ALA A 211 -20.73 3.99 -0.67
N GLU A 212 -20.36 4.45 -1.87
CA GLU A 212 -21.05 5.56 -2.55
C GLU A 212 -22.50 5.23 -2.87
N HIS A 213 -22.76 4.03 -3.39
CA HIS A 213 -24.14 3.58 -3.68
C HIS A 213 -25.00 3.45 -2.42
N ALA A 214 -24.37 3.19 -1.28
CA ALA A 214 -25.02 3.14 0.02
C ALA A 214 -25.14 4.52 0.71
N GLY A 215 -24.55 5.58 0.16
CA GLY A 215 -24.71 6.95 0.65
C GLY A 215 -23.45 7.65 1.18
N ALA A 216 -22.25 7.06 1.08
CA ALA A 216 -21.01 7.75 1.41
C ALA A 216 -20.73 8.89 0.42
N HIS A 217 -20.26 10.05 0.91
CA HIS A 217 -19.84 11.16 0.06
C HIS A 217 -18.33 11.17 -0.16
N ILE A 218 -17.87 10.98 -1.40
CA ILE A 218 -16.44 11.09 -1.73
C ILE A 218 -16.14 12.48 -2.30
N LEU A 219 -15.21 13.21 -1.65
CA LEU A 219 -14.81 14.56 -1.99
C LEU A 219 -13.39 14.57 -2.58
N PRO A 220 -13.24 14.35 -3.91
CA PRO A 220 -11.94 14.38 -4.57
C PRO A 220 -11.34 15.80 -4.61
N LEU A 221 -10.04 15.89 -4.86
CA LEU A 221 -9.26 17.14 -4.90
C LEU A 221 -9.39 17.99 -3.63
N THR A 222 -9.53 17.34 -2.48
CA THR A 222 -9.69 17.96 -1.16
C THR A 222 -8.54 17.49 -0.25
N THR A 223 -7.53 18.34 -0.10
CA THR A 223 -6.38 18.06 0.78
C THR A 223 -6.68 18.51 2.20
N VAL A 224 -6.65 17.58 3.15
CA VAL A 224 -6.64 17.91 4.58
C VAL A 224 -5.29 18.50 4.97
N VAL A 225 -5.32 19.58 5.76
CA VAL A 225 -4.12 20.30 6.21
C VAL A 225 -4.02 20.37 7.73
N ASP A 226 -5.11 20.13 8.45
CA ASP A 226 -5.14 20.15 9.92
C ASP A 226 -6.34 19.35 10.44
N VAL A 227 -6.20 18.80 11.65
CA VAL A 227 -7.30 18.17 12.40
C VAL A 227 -7.20 18.69 13.83
N ARG A 228 -8.30 19.24 14.36
CA ARG A 228 -8.36 19.83 15.70
C ARG A 228 -9.46 19.15 16.49
N SER A 229 -9.19 18.81 17.73
CA SER A 229 -10.26 18.45 18.66
C SER A 229 -11.01 19.71 19.08
N ASN A 230 -12.34 19.68 19.04
CA ASN A 230 -13.20 20.77 19.50
C ASN A 230 -13.94 20.43 20.81
N GLY A 231 -13.52 19.36 21.51
CA GLY A 231 -14.09 18.88 22.77
C GLY A 231 -15.25 17.90 22.63
N SER A 232 -16.05 18.02 21.55
CA SER A 232 -17.19 17.12 21.27
C SER A 232 -17.00 16.24 20.01
N GLY A 233 -16.00 16.57 19.21
CA GLY A 233 -15.61 15.90 17.97
C GLY A 233 -14.40 16.61 17.39
N TYR A 234 -14.40 16.79 16.06
CA TYR A 234 -13.25 17.27 15.32
C TYR A 234 -13.58 18.29 14.24
N ASP A 235 -12.74 19.32 14.16
CA ASP A 235 -12.69 20.26 13.03
C ASP A 235 -11.59 19.80 12.08
N VAL A 236 -11.98 19.37 10.87
CA VAL A 236 -11.04 18.96 9.82
C VAL A 236 -10.88 20.08 8.81
N VAL A 237 -9.70 20.68 8.78
CA VAL A 237 -9.39 21.82 7.90
C VAL A 237 -8.87 21.30 6.58
N THR A 238 -9.52 21.74 5.51
CA THR A 238 -9.28 21.28 4.14
C THR A 238 -8.93 22.45 3.24
N ARG A 239 -8.31 22.15 2.10
CA ARG A 239 -8.14 23.06 0.97
C ARG A 239 -8.26 22.31 -0.34
N ARG A 240 -8.64 23.01 -1.40
CA ARG A 240 -8.59 22.42 -2.76
C ARG A 240 -7.15 22.05 -3.11
N THR A 241 -6.94 20.82 -3.56
CA THR A 241 -5.62 20.35 -4.00
C THR A 241 -5.09 21.20 -5.16
N GLY A 242 -3.82 21.60 -5.10
CA GLY A 242 -3.18 22.47 -6.10
C GLY A 242 -3.57 23.96 -6.00
N GLY A 243 -4.44 24.34 -5.05
CA GLY A 243 -4.79 25.75 -4.82
C GLY A 243 -3.62 26.58 -4.29
N LYS A 244 -3.32 27.72 -4.94
CA LYS A 244 -2.18 28.59 -4.60
C LYS A 244 -2.41 29.54 -3.40
N LEU A 245 -3.65 29.75 -2.96
CA LEU A 245 -3.97 30.69 -1.85
C LEU A 245 -4.48 29.96 -0.60
N ARG A 246 -3.92 30.31 0.57
CA ARG A 246 -4.40 29.91 1.91
C ARG A 246 -5.83 30.41 2.23
N ARG A 247 -6.28 31.51 1.62
CA ARG A 247 -7.61 32.12 1.83
C ARG A 247 -8.82 31.30 1.34
N LYS A 248 -8.65 30.01 1.02
CA LYS A 248 -9.72 29.09 0.59
C LYS A 248 -9.77 27.81 1.43
N GLU A 249 -9.24 27.86 2.65
CA GLU A 249 -9.42 26.76 3.60
C GLU A 249 -10.91 26.64 4.00
N LYS A 250 -11.39 25.42 4.15
CA LYS A 250 -12.75 25.09 4.61
C LYS A 250 -12.66 24.13 5.79
N THR A 251 -13.50 24.31 6.78
CA THR A 251 -13.64 23.37 7.90
C THR A 251 -14.83 22.46 7.65
N ILE A 252 -14.65 21.17 7.89
CA ILE A 252 -15.72 20.16 7.95
C ILE A 252 -15.69 19.58 9.36
N THR A 253 -16.84 19.51 10.01
CA THR A 253 -16.99 18.99 11.37
C THR A 253 -17.40 17.52 11.36
N ALA A 254 -16.83 16.72 12.27
CA ALA A 254 -17.19 15.32 12.40
C ALA A 254 -17.10 14.82 13.84
N ASP A 255 -17.92 13.83 14.20
CA ASP A 255 -17.87 13.20 15.53
C ASP A 255 -16.67 12.26 15.62
N GLN A 256 -16.43 11.49 14.55
CA GLN A 256 -15.35 10.52 14.41
C GLN A 256 -14.48 10.86 13.21
N VAL A 257 -13.15 10.73 13.33
CA VAL A 257 -12.21 10.93 12.22
C VAL A 257 -11.30 9.73 12.05
N VAL A 258 -11.24 9.21 10.82
CA VAL A 258 -10.37 8.09 10.44
C VAL A 258 -9.23 8.61 9.58
N PHE A 259 -8.00 8.49 10.07
CA PHE A 259 -6.80 8.74 9.27
C PHE A 259 -6.52 7.52 8.37
N SER A 260 -6.57 7.75 7.05
CA SER A 260 -6.25 6.76 6.03
C SER A 260 -5.53 7.38 4.81
N ALA A 261 -4.66 8.36 5.08
CA ALA A 261 -3.99 9.16 4.06
C ALA A 261 -2.76 8.46 3.44
N GLY A 262 -2.60 7.16 3.72
CA GLY A 262 -1.40 6.38 3.47
C GLY A 262 -0.32 6.71 4.50
N THR A 263 0.59 5.78 4.73
CA THR A 263 1.63 5.86 5.75
C THR A 263 2.33 7.21 5.82
N TYR A 264 2.79 7.72 4.66
CA TYR A 264 3.43 9.03 4.56
C TYR A 264 2.47 10.19 4.91
N GLY A 265 1.24 10.15 4.38
CA GLY A 265 0.26 11.23 4.53
C GLY A 265 -0.26 11.34 5.95
N THR A 266 -0.59 10.21 6.58
CA THR A 266 -1.11 10.13 7.95
C THR A 266 -0.08 10.66 8.94
N GLN A 267 1.16 10.15 8.89
CA GLN A 267 2.22 10.62 9.78
C GLN A 267 2.55 12.10 9.57
N LYS A 268 2.61 12.57 8.32
CA LYS A 268 2.84 13.99 8.03
C LYS A 268 1.75 14.88 8.66
N LEU A 269 0.49 14.47 8.57
CA LEU A 269 -0.62 15.24 9.12
C LEU A 269 -0.62 15.21 10.65
N MET A 270 -0.44 14.03 11.26
CA MET A 270 -0.45 13.87 12.72
C MET A 270 0.74 14.55 13.40
N LEU A 271 1.97 14.41 12.86
CA LEU A 271 3.15 15.13 13.37
C LEU A 271 2.94 16.64 13.29
N ALA A 272 2.42 17.15 12.16
CA ALA A 272 2.14 18.58 12.01
C ALA A 272 1.06 19.05 13.00
N ALA A 273 -0.01 18.28 13.19
CA ALA A 273 -1.08 18.61 14.13
C ALA A 273 -0.59 18.62 15.60
N LYS A 274 0.29 17.68 15.97
CA LYS A 274 0.93 17.66 17.29
C LYS A 274 1.79 18.89 17.53
N GLU A 275 2.71 19.19 16.61
CA GLU A 275 3.62 20.33 16.71
C GLU A 275 2.91 21.69 16.68
N LYS A 276 1.74 21.77 16.03
CA LYS A 276 0.91 22.98 16.00
C LYS A 276 0.08 23.17 17.28
N GLY A 277 -0.02 22.14 18.12
CA GLY A 277 -0.91 22.14 19.28
C GLY A 277 -2.38 21.89 18.91
N SER A 278 -2.67 21.41 17.70
CA SER A 278 -4.02 21.01 17.29
C SER A 278 -4.40 19.63 17.85
N LEU A 279 -3.42 18.74 17.98
CA LEU A 279 -3.54 17.45 18.67
C LEU A 279 -2.35 17.21 19.62
N PRO A 280 -2.18 18.01 20.70
CA PRO A 280 -0.99 17.99 21.55
C PRO A 280 -0.82 16.69 22.37
N ARG A 281 -1.90 15.94 22.64
CA ARG A 281 -1.87 14.70 23.44
C ARG A 281 -1.47 13.45 22.65
N LEU A 282 -1.18 13.61 21.36
CA LEU A 282 -0.76 12.50 20.52
C LEU A 282 0.50 11.84 21.08
N SER A 283 0.56 10.51 21.02
CA SER A 283 1.71 9.72 21.51
C SER A 283 3.05 10.24 20.99
N ASN A 284 4.11 10.12 21.80
CA ASN A 284 5.49 10.41 21.38
C ASN A 284 6.06 9.34 20.44
N LYS A 285 5.36 8.21 20.25
CA LYS A 285 5.74 7.14 19.31
C LYS A 285 5.31 7.38 17.87
N ILE A 286 4.63 8.49 17.56
CA ILE A 286 4.32 8.83 16.17
C ILE A 286 5.63 9.01 15.40
N GLY A 287 5.74 8.32 14.28
CA GLY A 287 6.96 8.30 13.48
C GLY A 287 7.90 7.15 13.81
N SER A 288 7.69 6.42 14.91
CA SER A 288 8.53 5.28 15.28
C SER A 288 8.15 4.01 14.53
N LEU A 289 9.13 3.11 14.31
CA LEU A 289 8.93 1.80 13.67
C LEU A 289 8.32 1.90 12.27
N VAL A 290 8.80 2.85 11.48
CA VAL A 290 8.43 2.97 10.07
C VAL A 290 9.24 1.98 9.26
N ARG A 291 8.59 1.17 8.44
CA ARG A 291 9.22 0.07 7.70
C ARG A 291 9.11 0.29 6.19
N THR A 292 10.07 -0.26 5.46
CA THR A 292 10.14 -0.23 4.00
C THR A 292 9.96 -1.63 3.39
N ASN A 293 9.44 -2.56 4.20
CA ASN A 293 9.30 -3.99 3.87
C ASN A 293 10.64 -4.66 3.45
N SER A 294 11.76 -4.06 3.87
CA SER A 294 13.13 -4.46 3.56
C SER A 294 13.34 -4.76 2.07
N GLU A 295 13.09 -3.75 1.24
CA GLU A 295 12.98 -3.91 -0.22
C GLU A 295 14.20 -3.54 -1.04
N ALA A 296 14.41 -4.30 -2.11
CA ALA A 296 15.20 -3.90 -3.26
C ALA A 296 14.37 -4.03 -4.55
N VAL A 297 14.53 -3.06 -5.47
CA VAL A 297 13.89 -3.07 -6.78
C VAL A 297 14.98 -3.17 -7.84
N LEU A 298 15.24 -4.39 -8.27
CA LEU A 298 16.29 -4.74 -9.21
C LEU A 298 15.70 -5.02 -10.58
N ALA A 299 16.51 -5.07 -11.63
CA ALA A 299 16.02 -5.46 -12.95
C ALA A 299 17.07 -6.13 -13.81
N ALA A 300 16.63 -6.97 -14.73
CA ALA A 300 17.44 -7.44 -15.83
C ALA A 300 16.78 -7.04 -17.14
N THR A 301 17.58 -6.48 -18.05
CA THR A 301 17.09 -5.98 -19.34
C THR A 301 17.74 -6.76 -20.47
N ALA A 302 16.94 -7.49 -21.24
CA ALA A 302 17.39 -8.25 -22.40
C ALA A 302 18.04 -7.33 -23.45
N ARG A 303 19.16 -7.77 -24.05
CA ARG A 303 19.80 -7.06 -25.16
C ARG A 303 18.98 -7.19 -26.45
N GLY A 304 18.43 -8.38 -26.67
CA GLY A 304 17.55 -8.71 -27.78
C GLY A 304 16.11 -8.19 -27.61
N ARG A 305 15.26 -8.53 -28.59
CA ARG A 305 13.84 -8.15 -28.65
C ARG A 305 12.94 -9.31 -29.06
N GLU A 306 13.47 -10.54 -28.97
CA GLU A 306 12.80 -11.76 -29.44
C GLU A 306 11.66 -12.16 -28.49
N VAL A 307 11.88 -11.95 -27.20
CA VAL A 307 10.90 -12.21 -26.15
C VAL A 307 10.30 -10.90 -25.67
N ASP A 308 8.97 -10.87 -25.53
CA ASP A 308 8.25 -9.72 -25.00
C ASP A 308 7.82 -9.98 -23.55
N TYR A 309 8.46 -9.31 -22.60
CA TYR A 309 8.27 -9.53 -21.16
C TYR A 309 7.09 -8.74 -20.56
N HIS A 310 6.36 -7.94 -21.35
CA HIS A 310 5.25 -7.13 -20.83
C HIS A 310 3.94 -7.90 -20.66
N GLU A 311 3.77 -9.06 -21.30
CA GLU A 311 2.53 -9.83 -21.27
C GLU A 311 2.29 -10.45 -19.88
N GLY A 312 1.04 -10.44 -19.44
CA GLY A 312 0.62 -10.90 -18.11
C GLY A 312 -0.01 -9.80 -17.25
N VAL A 313 -0.42 -10.16 -16.05
CA VAL A 313 -0.60 -9.19 -14.96
C VAL A 313 0.76 -8.66 -14.49
N ALA A 314 0.80 -7.60 -13.67
CA ALA A 314 2.07 -6.98 -13.29
C ALA A 314 3.02 -7.94 -12.57
N ILE A 315 2.49 -8.83 -11.73
CA ILE A 315 3.23 -9.88 -11.00
C ILE A 315 2.45 -11.19 -11.14
N THR A 316 3.10 -12.22 -11.66
CA THR A 316 2.47 -13.50 -12.06
C THR A 316 2.92 -14.70 -11.22
N SER A 317 4.14 -14.67 -10.70
CA SER A 317 4.72 -15.74 -9.89
C SER A 317 5.61 -15.17 -8.79
N SER A 318 6.15 -16.04 -7.95
CA SER A 318 7.17 -15.69 -6.96
C SER A 318 7.96 -16.91 -6.55
N PHE A 319 9.09 -16.72 -5.87
CA PHE A 319 9.82 -17.78 -5.18
C PHE A 319 10.53 -17.24 -3.93
N HIS A 320 10.97 -18.13 -3.06
CA HIS A 320 11.65 -17.80 -1.80
C HIS A 320 13.09 -18.34 -1.81
N PRO A 321 14.11 -17.49 -1.97
CA PRO A 321 15.51 -17.90 -1.84
C PRO A 321 15.87 -18.52 -0.48
N ASP A 322 15.15 -18.11 0.56
CA ASP A 322 15.31 -18.55 1.95
C ASP A 322 14.02 -18.21 2.73
N ASP A 323 13.96 -18.57 4.02
CA ASP A 323 12.76 -18.42 4.85
C ASP A 323 12.33 -16.97 5.13
N HIS A 324 13.17 -15.98 4.78
CA HIS A 324 12.93 -14.58 5.10
C HIS A 324 12.92 -13.66 3.88
N THR A 325 13.26 -14.16 2.68
CA THR A 325 13.34 -13.39 1.44
C THR A 325 12.29 -13.87 0.44
N HIS A 326 11.57 -12.94 -0.19
CA HIS A 326 10.55 -13.20 -1.20
C HIS A 326 10.87 -12.40 -2.47
N ILE A 327 10.88 -13.08 -3.64
CA ILE A 327 11.18 -12.45 -4.93
C ILE A 327 10.00 -12.61 -5.89
N GLU A 328 9.55 -11.48 -6.45
CA GLU A 328 8.45 -11.39 -7.41
C GLU A 328 8.91 -10.74 -8.73
N PRO A 329 8.59 -11.31 -9.91
CA PRO A 329 8.82 -10.64 -11.19
C PRO A 329 7.76 -9.56 -11.39
N VAL A 330 8.21 -8.33 -11.60
CA VAL A 330 7.35 -7.18 -11.85
C VAL A 330 7.51 -6.71 -13.30
N ARG A 331 6.41 -6.35 -13.95
CA ARG A 331 6.42 -5.74 -15.30
C ARG A 331 5.54 -4.51 -15.41
N TYR A 332 5.84 -3.71 -16.43
CA TYR A 332 5.02 -2.58 -16.86
C TYR A 332 4.43 -2.86 -18.24
N GLY A 333 3.24 -2.33 -18.50
CA GLY A 333 2.60 -2.51 -19.80
C GLY A 333 3.34 -1.81 -20.92
N LYS A 334 3.21 -2.36 -22.14
CA LYS A 334 3.88 -1.94 -23.38
C LYS A 334 3.95 -0.42 -23.54
N GLY A 335 5.14 0.09 -23.88
CA GLY A 335 5.41 1.52 -24.05
C GLY A 335 5.51 2.35 -22.77
N SER A 336 5.34 1.77 -21.58
CA SER A 336 5.45 2.48 -20.29
C SER A 336 6.90 2.61 -19.81
N ASN A 337 7.75 3.17 -20.67
CA ASN A 337 9.19 3.14 -20.47
C ASN A 337 9.76 4.25 -19.56
N ALA A 338 8.98 5.28 -19.22
CA ALA A 338 9.49 6.41 -18.41
C ALA A 338 9.97 5.98 -17.02
N ILE A 339 9.42 4.90 -16.46
CA ILE A 339 9.86 4.36 -15.17
C ILE A 339 11.27 3.75 -15.22
N GLY A 340 11.71 3.30 -16.41
CA GLY A 340 13.07 2.80 -16.62
C GLY A 340 14.14 3.88 -16.39
N LEU A 341 13.77 5.16 -16.36
CA LEU A 341 14.68 6.26 -16.01
C LEU A 341 15.15 6.20 -14.54
N LEU A 342 14.50 5.39 -13.70
CA LEU A 342 14.92 5.14 -12.32
C LEU A 342 15.96 4.01 -12.23
N GLN A 343 16.38 3.42 -13.34
CA GLN A 343 17.34 2.32 -13.36
C GLN A 343 18.75 2.76 -13.71
N THR A 344 19.71 1.94 -13.28
CA THR A 344 21.14 2.09 -13.54
C THR A 344 21.79 0.70 -13.58
N VAL A 345 23.09 0.64 -13.87
CA VAL A 345 23.89 -0.60 -13.79
C VAL A 345 23.86 -1.19 -12.38
N LEU A 346 23.83 -2.51 -12.26
CA LEU A 346 23.85 -3.18 -10.95
C LEU A 346 25.18 -2.89 -10.23
N SER A 347 25.12 -2.38 -9.00
CA SER A 347 26.29 -2.18 -8.15
C SER A 347 26.05 -2.73 -6.75
N ASP A 348 26.95 -3.61 -6.28
CA ASP A 348 26.83 -4.22 -4.95
C ASP A 348 27.10 -3.23 -3.82
N GLY A 349 26.31 -3.36 -2.75
CA GLY A 349 26.57 -2.66 -1.49
C GLY A 349 27.71 -3.26 -0.67
N GLY A 350 27.79 -2.87 0.60
CA GLY A 350 28.81 -3.35 1.55
C GLY A 350 30.22 -2.80 1.34
N GLY A 351 31.16 -3.20 2.20
CA GLY A 351 32.57 -2.78 2.14
C GLY A 351 32.82 -1.29 2.42
N LYS A 352 34.09 -0.87 2.34
CA LYS A 352 34.52 0.52 2.67
C LYS A 352 34.40 1.51 1.51
N MET A 353 34.28 1.01 0.27
CA MET A 353 34.25 1.84 -0.93
C MET A 353 32.84 2.46 -1.11
N PRO A 354 32.70 3.79 -1.26
CA PRO A 354 31.44 4.43 -1.58
C PRO A 354 30.76 3.81 -2.82
N ARG A 355 29.44 3.58 -2.73
CA ARG A 355 28.67 2.88 -3.78
C ARG A 355 28.69 3.62 -5.12
N ILE A 356 28.82 4.95 -5.11
CA ILE A 356 29.02 5.74 -6.33
C ILE A 356 30.32 5.38 -7.06
N LEU A 357 31.43 5.18 -6.34
CA LEU A 357 32.71 4.79 -6.93
C LEU A 357 32.66 3.35 -7.46
N LYS A 358 31.96 2.44 -6.75
CA LYS A 358 31.71 1.09 -7.25
C LYS A 358 30.90 1.10 -8.54
N THR A 359 29.84 1.91 -8.59
CA THR A 359 28.99 2.07 -9.77
C THR A 359 29.77 2.59 -10.97
N LEU A 360 30.64 3.60 -10.76
CA LEU A 360 31.57 4.07 -11.78
C LEU A 360 32.53 2.96 -12.24
N GLY A 361 33.08 2.18 -11.31
CA GLY A 361 33.92 1.03 -11.61
C GLY A 361 33.21 -0.04 -12.45
N VAL A 362 31.93 -0.34 -12.16
CA VAL A 362 31.10 -1.24 -12.98
C VAL A 362 30.89 -0.65 -14.37
N ALA A 363 30.56 0.64 -14.47
CA ALA A 363 30.35 1.32 -15.75
C ALA A 363 31.61 1.30 -16.63
N LEU A 364 32.80 1.48 -16.03
CA LEU A 364 34.08 1.42 -16.72
C LEU A 364 34.46 0.00 -17.18
N ARG A 365 34.12 -1.04 -16.39
CA ARG A 365 34.36 -2.44 -16.76
C ARG A 365 33.38 -2.96 -17.80
N HIS A 366 32.17 -2.41 -17.85
CA HIS A 366 31.10 -2.83 -18.76
C HIS A 366 30.50 -1.64 -19.53
N PRO A 367 31.30 -0.95 -20.38
CA PRO A 367 30.88 0.29 -21.02
C PRO A 367 29.66 0.11 -21.93
N GLY A 368 29.52 -1.06 -22.58
CA GLY A 368 28.35 -1.39 -23.39
C GLY A 368 27.07 -1.53 -22.57
N ALA A 369 27.13 -2.16 -21.40
CA ALA A 369 25.99 -2.28 -20.48
C ALA A 369 25.60 -0.91 -19.91
N ALA A 370 26.60 -0.11 -19.53
CA ALA A 370 26.40 1.26 -19.06
C ALA A 370 25.71 2.13 -20.13
N ALA A 371 26.21 2.13 -21.37
CA ALA A 371 25.59 2.87 -22.47
C ALA A 371 24.14 2.42 -22.75
N ARG A 372 23.87 1.11 -22.70
CA ARG A 372 22.50 0.57 -22.85
C ARG A 372 21.59 0.97 -21.70
N SER A 373 22.09 1.04 -20.46
CA SER A 373 21.29 1.44 -19.28
C SER A 373 20.75 2.87 -19.36
N LEU A 374 21.39 3.74 -20.16
CA LEU A 374 20.92 5.11 -20.41
C LEU A 374 19.74 5.19 -21.40
N SER A 375 19.40 4.07 -22.07
CA SER A 375 18.33 4.02 -23.06
C SER A 375 17.14 3.21 -22.55
N VAL A 376 16.00 3.89 -22.40
CA VAL A 376 14.72 3.28 -22.05
C VAL A 376 13.89 2.86 -23.29
N HIS A 377 14.51 2.76 -24.46
CA HIS A 377 13.79 2.39 -25.67
C HIS A 377 13.27 0.94 -25.60
N ARG A 378 11.93 0.79 -25.66
CA ARG A 378 11.19 -0.49 -25.48
C ARG A 378 11.54 -1.21 -24.18
N TRP A 379 11.89 -0.46 -23.14
CA TRP A 379 12.31 -0.99 -21.84
C TRP A 379 11.25 -1.93 -21.22
N SER A 380 9.97 -1.52 -21.18
CA SER A 380 8.88 -2.33 -20.61
C SER A 380 8.67 -3.69 -21.28
N GLU A 381 9.12 -3.83 -22.53
CA GLU A 381 8.99 -5.07 -23.31
C GLU A 381 10.22 -5.99 -23.16
N ARG A 382 11.34 -5.45 -22.64
CA ARG A 382 12.64 -6.14 -22.59
C ARG A 382 13.11 -6.41 -21.16
N THR A 383 12.45 -5.84 -20.17
CA THR A 383 12.92 -5.83 -18.79
C THR A 383 12.01 -6.64 -17.89
N VAL A 384 12.63 -7.52 -17.10
CA VAL A 384 12.00 -8.15 -15.93
C VAL A 384 12.56 -7.45 -14.70
N ILE A 385 11.68 -6.88 -13.89
CA ILE A 385 12.04 -6.29 -12.59
C ILE A 385 11.93 -7.40 -11.55
N ALA A 386 12.85 -7.47 -10.60
CA ALA A 386 12.70 -8.30 -9.42
C ALA A 386 12.41 -7.40 -8.22
N LEU A 387 11.20 -7.53 -7.67
CA LEU A 387 10.88 -6.98 -6.36
C LEU A 387 11.34 -8.00 -5.31
N VAL A 388 12.28 -7.59 -4.48
CA VAL A 388 12.84 -8.40 -3.40
C VAL A 388 12.35 -7.81 -2.09
N MET A 389 11.76 -8.62 -1.23
CA MET A 389 11.23 -8.22 0.09
C MET A 389 11.81 -9.14 1.16
N GLN A 390 11.99 -8.63 2.38
CA GLN A 390 12.44 -9.44 3.52
C GLN A 390 11.59 -9.23 4.78
N THR A 391 11.50 -10.25 5.63
CA THR A 391 10.83 -10.21 6.95
C THR A 391 11.72 -9.72 8.10
N ASP A 392 12.86 -9.08 7.77
CA ASP A 392 13.81 -8.57 8.76
C ASP A 392 13.24 -7.36 9.51
N ASP A 393 13.50 -7.26 10.81
CA ASP A 393 12.94 -6.20 11.65
C ASP A 393 13.77 -4.91 11.56
N ASN A 394 13.65 -4.26 10.41
CA ASN A 394 14.37 -3.03 10.11
C ASN A 394 13.40 -1.85 10.21
N SER A 395 13.88 -0.74 10.76
CA SER A 395 13.02 0.43 10.97
C SER A 395 13.70 1.76 10.73
N LEU A 396 12.86 2.72 10.38
CA LEU A 396 13.13 4.14 10.30
C LEU A 396 12.32 4.86 11.37
N GLU A 397 12.79 6.05 11.71
CA GLU A 397 12.01 7.03 12.43
C GLU A 397 11.68 8.22 11.53
N LEU A 398 10.40 8.59 11.49
CA LEU A 398 9.95 9.80 10.84
C LEU A 398 9.80 10.93 11.84
N GLY A 399 10.28 12.10 11.42
CA GLY A 399 10.12 13.34 12.14
C GLY A 399 9.65 14.46 11.23
N SER A 400 9.46 15.64 11.82
CA SER A 400 9.15 16.87 11.10
C SER A 400 10.31 17.84 11.24
N LYS A 401 10.69 18.49 10.15
CA LYS A 401 11.70 19.55 10.15
C LYS A 401 11.09 20.82 9.55
N LYS A 402 11.22 21.92 10.28
CA LYS A 402 10.86 23.25 9.78
C LYS A 402 11.97 23.76 8.85
N GLY A 403 11.61 24.06 7.61
CA GLY A 403 12.49 24.71 6.63
C GLY A 403 11.92 26.05 6.15
N PRO A 404 12.64 26.74 5.25
CA PRO A 404 12.22 28.05 4.73
C PRO A 404 10.89 27.99 3.95
N PHE A 405 10.57 26.86 3.33
CA PHE A 405 9.32 26.64 2.58
C PHE A 405 8.22 25.96 3.41
N GLY A 406 8.35 25.97 4.74
CA GLY A 406 7.43 25.32 5.67
C GLY A 406 7.96 24.00 6.22
N ARG A 407 7.07 23.23 6.85
CA ARG A 407 7.42 21.94 7.45
C ARG A 407 7.48 20.84 6.38
N ARG A 408 8.48 19.97 6.52
CA ARG A 408 8.61 18.75 5.71
C ARG A 408 8.88 17.56 6.61
N LEU A 409 8.42 16.39 6.17
CA LEU A 409 8.77 15.14 6.80
C LEU A 409 10.27 14.87 6.58
N THR A 410 10.92 14.24 7.55
CA THR A 410 12.29 13.75 7.48
C THR A 410 12.33 12.33 8.01
N SER A 411 13.35 11.56 7.62
CA SER A 411 13.62 10.23 8.14
C SER A 411 15.00 10.20 8.82
N ARG A 412 15.22 9.15 9.61
CA ARG A 412 16.53 8.65 10.07
C ARG A 412 16.41 7.16 10.38
N PRO A 413 17.53 6.42 10.53
CA PRO A 413 17.49 5.07 11.09
C PRO A 413 16.76 5.04 12.45
N GLY A 414 15.97 3.99 12.65
CA GLY A 414 15.25 3.74 13.90
C GLY A 414 16.11 3.05 14.96
N ALA A 415 15.46 2.55 16.01
CA ALA A 415 16.13 1.85 17.11
C ALA A 415 16.57 0.41 16.75
N GLY A 416 15.93 -0.20 15.74
CA GLY A 416 16.34 -1.50 15.18
C GLY A 416 17.38 -1.34 14.08
N ASP A 417 17.61 -2.42 13.32
CA ASP A 417 18.53 -2.37 12.19
C ASP A 417 18.04 -1.38 11.11
N PRO A 418 18.94 -0.63 10.47
CA PRO A 418 18.56 0.22 9.35
C PRO A 418 18.04 -0.64 8.19
N PRO A 419 17.08 -0.18 7.39
CA PRO A 419 16.66 -0.89 6.18
C PRO A 419 17.86 -1.32 5.32
N PRO A 420 17.85 -2.54 4.78
CA PRO A 420 19.00 -3.05 4.06
C PRO A 420 19.28 -2.16 2.85
N GLN A 421 20.53 -1.69 2.75
CA GLN A 421 20.97 -0.94 1.57
C GLN A 421 21.32 -1.87 0.41
N TRP A 422 21.45 -3.18 0.68
CA TRP A 422 21.85 -4.21 -0.27
C TRP A 422 21.35 -5.57 0.19
N ILE A 423 20.74 -6.32 -0.74
CA ILE A 423 20.21 -7.67 -0.51
C ILE A 423 20.95 -8.65 -1.44
N PRO A 424 21.91 -9.44 -0.92
CA PRO A 424 22.76 -10.33 -1.73
C PRO A 424 21.97 -11.37 -2.54
N GLN A 425 20.92 -11.94 -1.96
CA GLN A 425 20.05 -12.94 -2.59
C GLN A 425 19.39 -12.35 -3.83
N GLY A 426 18.85 -11.13 -3.70
CA GLY A 426 18.27 -10.38 -4.82
C GLY A 426 19.28 -10.10 -5.93
N HIS A 427 20.50 -9.69 -5.56
CA HIS A 427 21.59 -9.44 -6.52
C HIS A 427 22.07 -10.73 -7.22
N THR A 428 22.02 -11.87 -6.54
CA THR A 428 22.33 -13.17 -7.14
C THR A 428 21.25 -13.55 -8.14
N ALA A 429 19.98 -13.50 -7.73
CA ALA A 429 18.84 -13.78 -8.59
C ALA A 429 18.83 -12.89 -9.85
N ILE A 430 19.10 -11.59 -9.73
CA ILE A 430 19.04 -10.70 -10.89
C ILE A 430 20.19 -10.90 -11.89
N ARG A 431 21.36 -11.37 -11.43
CA ARG A 431 22.46 -11.76 -12.32
C ARG A 431 22.11 -13.01 -13.10
N LEU A 432 21.64 -14.06 -12.41
CA LEU A 432 21.17 -15.29 -13.06
C LEU A 432 20.05 -14.99 -14.06
N LEU A 433 19.11 -14.12 -13.68
CA LEU A 433 18.04 -13.68 -14.57
C LEU A 433 18.60 -12.96 -15.80
N ALA A 434 19.55 -12.03 -15.63
CA ALA A 434 20.20 -11.34 -16.72
C ALA A 434 20.93 -12.29 -17.67
N ASP A 435 21.65 -13.27 -17.14
CA ASP A 435 22.35 -14.28 -17.94
C ASP A 435 21.38 -15.11 -18.78
N LYS A 436 20.27 -15.59 -18.18
CA LYS A 436 19.24 -16.38 -18.87
C LYS A 436 18.52 -15.61 -19.98
N ILE A 437 18.27 -14.31 -19.80
CA ILE A 437 17.63 -13.48 -20.85
C ILE A 437 18.62 -12.88 -21.84
N GLY A 438 19.92 -13.21 -21.75
CA GLY A 438 20.97 -12.61 -22.56
C GLY A 438 21.05 -11.08 -22.38
N GLY A 439 20.78 -10.60 -21.18
CA GLY A 439 20.61 -9.20 -20.81
C GLY A 439 21.74 -8.62 -19.98
N ASP A 440 21.47 -7.43 -19.44
CA ASP A 440 22.33 -6.75 -18.48
C ASP A 440 21.58 -6.58 -17.14
N PRO A 441 22.21 -6.86 -15.99
CA PRO A 441 21.61 -6.62 -14.68
C PRO A 441 21.68 -5.13 -14.30
N GLY A 442 20.67 -4.67 -13.57
CA GLY A 442 20.47 -3.29 -13.18
C GLY A 442 19.91 -3.14 -11.77
N GLY A 443 20.20 -2.00 -11.16
CA GLY A 443 19.65 -1.56 -9.87
C GLY A 443 18.92 -0.22 -10.00
N SER A 444 18.51 0.35 -8.87
CA SER A 444 17.88 1.67 -8.81
C SER A 444 18.91 2.81 -8.77
N ILE A 445 18.60 3.97 -9.37
CA ILE A 445 19.45 5.17 -9.26
C ILE A 445 19.61 5.66 -7.80
N ALA A 446 18.62 5.41 -6.94
CA ALA A 446 18.65 5.81 -5.54
C ALA A 446 19.69 4.99 -4.74
N GLU A 447 19.90 3.75 -5.16
CA GLU A 447 20.88 2.86 -4.53
C GLU A 447 22.33 3.31 -4.74
N ILE A 448 22.63 4.08 -5.81
CA ILE A 448 23.97 4.65 -6.04
C ILE A 448 24.44 5.47 -4.83
N VAL A 449 23.50 6.10 -4.13
CA VAL A 449 23.72 6.91 -2.92
C VAL A 449 23.16 6.23 -1.66
N ASN A 450 22.98 4.91 -1.69
CA ASN A 450 22.50 4.08 -0.57
C ASN A 450 21.09 4.43 -0.05
N ILE A 451 20.22 4.94 -0.92
CA ILE A 451 18.81 5.19 -0.59
C ILE A 451 17.96 4.04 -1.17
N PRO A 452 17.36 3.18 -0.33
CA PRO A 452 16.44 2.16 -0.80
C PRO A 452 15.18 2.78 -1.41
N MET A 453 14.61 2.10 -2.40
CA MET A 453 13.34 2.46 -3.03
C MET A 453 12.30 1.42 -2.65
N THR A 454 11.15 1.88 -2.15
CA THR A 454 10.07 0.99 -1.69
C THR A 454 8.70 1.45 -2.20
N ALA A 455 7.85 0.48 -2.52
CA ALA A 455 6.42 0.71 -2.71
C ALA A 455 5.60 0.38 -1.45
N HIS A 456 6.21 -0.29 -0.47
CA HIS A 456 5.56 -0.79 0.75
C HIS A 456 6.08 -0.06 1.99
N PHE A 457 5.76 1.23 2.06
CA PHE A 457 6.04 2.07 3.22
C PHE A 457 4.97 1.88 4.30
N LEU A 458 5.35 1.42 5.49
CA LEU A 458 4.45 0.95 6.56
C LEU A 458 4.85 1.48 7.95
N GLY A 459 3.98 1.32 8.94
CA GLY A 459 4.27 1.65 10.34
C GLY A 459 4.31 3.16 10.64
N GLY A 460 4.80 3.54 11.82
CA GLY A 460 4.80 4.94 12.28
C GLY A 460 3.59 5.35 13.12
N CYS A 461 2.52 4.57 13.09
CA CYS A 461 1.39 4.68 14.02
C CYS A 461 1.04 3.28 14.56
N ALA A 462 2.06 2.55 15.01
CA ALA A 462 1.94 1.15 15.43
C ALA A 462 0.94 0.96 16.58
N ILE A 463 0.30 -0.21 16.58
CA ILE A 463 -0.50 -0.72 17.69
C ILE A 463 0.43 -0.99 18.86
N GLY A 464 0.04 -0.58 20.06
CA GLY A 464 0.72 -0.90 21.31
C GLY A 464 -0.28 -1.06 22.46
N ASP A 465 0.19 -1.62 23.58
CA ASP A 465 -0.62 -1.81 24.80
C ASP A 465 -0.87 -0.51 25.59
N SER A 466 -0.13 0.55 25.27
CA SER A 466 -0.19 1.85 25.96
C SER A 466 0.28 3.00 25.05
N PRO A 467 0.00 4.26 25.42
CA PRO A 467 0.56 5.41 24.71
C PRO A 467 2.09 5.49 24.72
N ASN A 468 2.77 4.73 25.58
CA ASN A 468 4.23 4.70 25.67
C ASN A 468 4.87 3.68 24.73
N THR A 469 4.11 2.72 24.22
CA THR A 469 4.58 1.63 23.35
C THR A 469 3.99 1.71 21.95
N GLY A 470 2.86 2.40 21.77
CA GLY A 470 2.22 2.62 20.48
C GLY A 470 1.57 3.99 20.32
N VAL A 471 0.99 4.20 19.14
CA VAL A 471 0.19 5.39 18.81
C VAL A 471 -1.30 5.11 18.89
N ILE A 472 -1.67 3.88 18.54
CA ILE A 472 -3.04 3.40 18.56
C ILE A 472 -3.15 2.15 19.45
N ASP A 473 -4.35 1.91 19.98
CA ASP A 473 -4.66 0.72 20.76
C ASP A 473 -4.99 -0.49 19.86
N GLY A 474 -5.27 -1.65 20.48
CA GLY A 474 -5.64 -2.90 19.79
C GLY A 474 -6.92 -2.83 18.95
N TYR A 475 -7.68 -1.74 19.04
CA TYR A 475 -8.87 -1.46 18.23
C TYR A 475 -8.60 -0.39 17.15
N GLN A 476 -7.33 0.01 16.98
CA GLN A 476 -6.87 1.07 16.09
C GLN A 476 -7.39 2.48 16.43
N ARG A 477 -7.70 2.72 17.72
CA ARG A 477 -8.07 4.05 18.25
C ARG A 477 -6.83 4.79 18.72
N VAL A 478 -6.74 6.08 18.41
CA VAL A 478 -5.59 6.92 18.77
C VAL A 478 -5.59 7.23 20.26
N TYR A 479 -4.49 6.92 20.94
CA TYR A 479 -4.35 7.27 22.35
C TYR A 479 -4.50 8.78 22.60
N GLY A 480 -5.20 9.14 23.68
CA GLY A 480 -5.42 10.53 24.11
C GLY A 480 -6.56 11.26 23.38
N TYR A 481 -7.23 10.61 22.42
CA TYR A 481 -8.31 11.20 21.63
C TYR A 481 -9.44 10.20 21.36
N GLU A 482 -10.57 10.40 22.04
CA GLU A 482 -11.79 9.67 21.73
C GLU A 482 -12.28 9.99 20.31
N GLY A 483 -12.57 8.96 19.53
CA GLY A 483 -13.06 9.08 18.17
C GLY A 483 -12.05 9.44 17.08
N LEU A 484 -10.75 9.38 17.38
CA LEU A 484 -9.70 9.35 16.34
C LEU A 484 -9.22 7.93 16.09
N HIS A 485 -9.03 7.57 14.83
CA HIS A 485 -8.63 6.22 14.41
C HIS A 485 -7.58 6.26 13.29
N VAL A 486 -6.77 5.20 13.16
CA VAL A 486 -5.82 5.05 12.05
C VAL A 486 -6.02 3.68 11.39
N LEU A 487 -6.44 3.67 10.13
CA LEU A 487 -6.84 2.44 9.43
C LEU A 487 -5.99 2.14 8.18
N ASP A 488 -4.93 2.89 7.90
CA ASP A 488 -4.03 2.64 6.76
C ASP A 488 -2.73 1.90 7.13
N GLY A 489 -1.80 1.83 6.17
CA GLY A 489 -0.49 1.20 6.33
C GLY A 489 0.36 1.71 7.50
N SER A 490 0.07 2.88 8.09
CA SER A 490 0.78 3.32 9.30
C SER A 490 0.40 2.55 10.56
N ALA A 491 -0.77 1.89 10.56
CA ALA A 491 -1.22 1.03 11.67
C ALA A 491 -0.55 -0.36 11.67
N VAL A 492 0.10 -0.75 10.58
CA VAL A 492 0.78 -2.04 10.47
C VAL A 492 1.99 -2.06 11.41
N SER A 493 1.95 -2.92 12.43
CA SER A 493 2.88 -2.91 13.57
C SER A 493 4.19 -3.67 13.35
N ALA A 494 4.28 -4.51 12.32
CA ALA A 494 5.40 -5.42 12.08
C ALA A 494 5.74 -5.52 10.59
N ASN A 495 6.95 -5.99 10.27
CA ASN A 495 7.35 -6.22 8.88
C ASN A 495 6.59 -7.43 8.30
N LEU A 496 6.08 -7.31 7.08
CA LEU A 496 5.26 -8.35 6.46
C LEU A 496 6.09 -9.35 5.67
N GLY A 497 7.16 -8.91 5.01
CA GLY A 497 7.87 -9.68 3.99
C GLY A 497 7.03 -10.02 2.76
N VAL A 498 5.84 -9.45 2.66
CA VAL A 498 4.88 -9.63 1.55
C VAL A 498 4.13 -8.33 1.29
N ASN A 499 3.36 -8.25 0.20
CA ASN A 499 2.67 -7.01 -0.18
C ASN A 499 1.56 -6.62 0.84
N PRO A 500 1.48 -5.34 1.25
CA PRO A 500 0.70 -4.94 2.42
C PRO A 500 -0.79 -4.77 2.22
N SER A 501 -1.27 -4.72 0.98
CA SER A 501 -2.64 -4.31 0.68
C SER A 501 -3.69 -5.22 1.33
N LEU A 502 -3.42 -6.54 1.38
CA LEU A 502 -4.33 -7.49 2.02
C LEU A 502 -4.36 -7.29 3.54
N THR A 503 -3.20 -7.15 4.19
CA THR A 503 -3.10 -6.90 5.64
C THR A 503 -3.78 -5.61 6.06
N ILE A 504 -3.56 -4.52 5.32
CA ILE A 504 -4.20 -3.22 5.62
C ILE A 504 -5.73 -3.38 5.54
N THR A 505 -6.22 -4.10 4.53
CA THR A 505 -7.66 -4.36 4.36
C THR A 505 -8.19 -5.22 5.50
N ALA A 506 -7.49 -6.29 5.89
CA ALA A 506 -7.89 -7.18 6.98
C ALA A 506 -7.91 -6.47 8.34
N GLN A 507 -6.90 -5.65 8.66
CA GLN A 507 -6.87 -4.84 9.87
C GLN A 507 -8.03 -3.84 9.91
N ALA A 508 -8.28 -3.13 8.80
CA ALA A 508 -9.41 -2.21 8.71
C ALA A 508 -10.78 -2.92 8.82
N GLU A 509 -10.94 -4.10 8.23
CA GLU A 509 -12.16 -4.92 8.35
C GLU A 509 -12.39 -5.31 9.81
N ARG A 510 -11.33 -5.79 10.50
CA ARG A 510 -11.39 -6.09 11.93
C ARG A 510 -11.78 -4.86 12.74
N ALA A 511 -11.06 -3.75 12.59
CA ALA A 511 -11.33 -2.53 13.36
C ALA A 511 -12.78 -2.07 13.20
N MET A 512 -13.30 -2.05 11.97
CA MET A 512 -14.67 -1.63 11.70
C MET A 512 -15.72 -2.66 12.14
N ALA A 513 -15.42 -3.96 12.13
CA ALA A 513 -16.32 -4.98 12.65
C ALA A 513 -16.60 -4.80 14.15
N LEU A 514 -15.65 -4.23 14.89
CA LEU A 514 -15.77 -3.97 16.34
C LEU A 514 -16.47 -2.63 16.66
N TRP A 515 -16.84 -1.83 15.66
CA TRP A 515 -17.63 -0.61 15.89
C TRP A 515 -19.11 -0.95 16.16
N PRO A 516 -19.79 -0.22 17.03
CA PRO A 516 -21.24 -0.36 17.21
C PRO A 516 -22.01 0.07 15.95
N ASN A 517 -23.27 -0.34 15.80
CA ASN A 517 -24.16 0.38 14.88
C ASN A 517 -24.48 1.76 15.45
N LYS A 518 -24.86 2.70 14.58
CA LYS A 518 -25.22 4.04 15.03
C LYS A 518 -26.39 3.97 16.03
N GLY A 519 -26.16 4.53 17.22
CA GLY A 519 -27.14 4.54 18.32
C GLY A 519 -27.04 3.36 19.28
N GLU A 520 -26.24 2.33 18.95
CA GLU A 520 -25.93 1.24 19.88
C GLU A 520 -24.79 1.63 20.84
N PRO A 521 -24.74 1.03 22.05
CA PRO A 521 -23.61 1.22 22.96
C PRO A 521 -22.33 0.61 22.37
N ASP A 522 -21.22 1.33 22.51
CA ASP A 522 -19.89 0.81 22.17
C ASP A 522 -19.48 -0.24 23.22
N ARG A 523 -19.22 -1.47 22.77
CA ARG A 523 -18.82 -2.58 23.64
C ARG A 523 -17.32 -2.61 23.92
N ARG A 524 -16.54 -1.82 23.18
CA ARG A 524 -15.10 -1.72 23.40
C ARG A 524 -14.86 -0.97 24.72
N PRO A 525 -13.93 -1.42 25.57
CA PRO A 525 -13.47 -0.66 26.72
C PRO A 525 -12.98 0.74 26.33
N ALA A 526 -12.98 1.69 27.27
CA ALA A 526 -12.49 3.04 27.02
C ALA A 526 -11.03 3.05 26.50
N VAL A 527 -10.65 4.05 25.71
CA VAL A 527 -9.29 4.13 25.15
C VAL A 527 -8.26 4.12 26.28
N GLY A 528 -7.27 3.22 26.20
CA GLY A 528 -6.21 3.08 27.21
C GLY A 528 -6.50 2.14 28.39
N SER A 529 -7.67 1.50 28.45
CA SER A 529 -8.01 0.54 29.51
C SER A 529 -7.47 -0.88 29.30
N GLY A 530 -6.66 -1.10 28.25
CA GLY A 530 -6.18 -2.42 27.83
C GLY A 530 -7.09 -3.08 26.79
N TYR A 531 -6.54 -4.08 26.11
CA TYR A 531 -7.28 -4.84 25.11
C TYR A 531 -8.06 -5.98 25.76
N VAL A 532 -9.29 -6.18 25.32
CA VAL A 532 -10.15 -7.31 25.70
C VAL A 532 -10.84 -7.77 24.42
N GLU A 533 -10.93 -9.07 24.19
CA GLU A 533 -11.62 -9.54 22.99
C GLU A 533 -13.12 -9.21 23.08
N VAL A 534 -13.66 -8.57 22.05
CA VAL A 534 -15.10 -8.23 21.97
C VAL A 534 -15.70 -8.84 20.71
N ALA A 535 -16.96 -9.26 20.80
CA ALA A 535 -17.66 -9.83 19.66
C ALA A 535 -17.87 -8.78 18.56
N PRO A 536 -17.66 -9.14 17.27
CA PRO A 536 -17.94 -8.24 16.17
C PRO A 536 -19.43 -7.96 16.04
N VAL A 537 -19.77 -6.77 15.55
CA VAL A 537 -21.15 -6.27 15.46
C VAL A 537 -21.61 -6.34 14.00
N GLN A 538 -22.66 -7.12 13.75
CA GLN A 538 -23.32 -7.19 12.44
C GLN A 538 -23.87 -5.81 12.07
N PRO A 539 -23.53 -5.25 10.89
CA PRO A 539 -24.12 -3.99 10.45
C PRO A 539 -25.63 -4.12 10.26
N SER A 540 -26.37 -3.05 10.58
CA SER A 540 -27.83 -3.01 10.38
C SER A 540 -28.23 -3.04 8.90
N ASN A 541 -27.41 -2.52 8.01
CA ASN A 541 -27.71 -2.39 6.57
C ASN A 541 -26.55 -2.95 5.73
N PRO A 542 -26.27 -4.27 5.73
CA PRO A 542 -25.23 -4.84 4.88
C PRO A 542 -25.56 -4.60 3.40
N VAL A 543 -24.58 -4.10 2.63
CA VAL A 543 -24.80 -3.68 1.23
C VAL A 543 -24.67 -4.86 0.27
N VAL A 544 -23.77 -5.80 0.56
CA VAL A 544 -23.52 -6.96 -0.29
C VAL A 544 -24.46 -8.11 0.09
N PRO A 545 -25.24 -8.68 -0.85
CA PRO A 545 -26.13 -9.81 -0.58
C PRO A 545 -25.41 -11.01 0.04
N VAL A 546 -26.05 -11.70 0.97
CA VAL A 546 -25.46 -12.82 1.73
C VAL A 546 -25.00 -14.00 0.87
N THR A 547 -25.59 -14.17 -0.31
CA THR A 547 -25.24 -15.22 -1.28
C THR A 547 -24.04 -14.86 -2.16
N ALA A 548 -23.62 -13.60 -2.17
CA ALA A 548 -22.51 -13.14 -3.01
C ALA A 548 -21.15 -13.59 -2.45
N PRO A 549 -20.12 -13.78 -3.31
CA PRO A 549 -18.76 -14.08 -2.86
C PRO A 549 -18.24 -13.06 -1.84
N GLY A 550 -18.43 -11.76 -2.11
CA GLY A 550 -17.98 -10.65 -1.27
C GLY A 550 -18.83 -10.37 -0.02
N ALA A 551 -19.87 -11.15 0.26
CA ALA A 551 -20.77 -10.91 1.41
C ALA A 551 -20.00 -10.72 2.72
N LEU A 552 -20.40 -9.78 3.58
CA LEU A 552 -19.79 -9.64 4.90
C LEU A 552 -20.13 -10.88 5.75
N ARG A 553 -19.09 -11.59 6.21
CA ARG A 553 -19.21 -12.74 7.12
C ARG A 553 -18.40 -12.43 8.36
N LEU A 554 -19.09 -12.08 9.45
CA LEU A 554 -18.43 -11.84 10.72
C LEU A 554 -18.16 -13.18 11.42
N PRO A 555 -16.97 -13.35 12.02
CA PRO A 555 -16.72 -14.54 12.84
C PRO A 555 -17.61 -14.52 14.08
N LEU A 556 -17.99 -15.70 14.55
CA LEU A 556 -18.56 -15.85 15.88
C LEU A 556 -17.41 -15.89 16.88
N THR A 557 -17.25 -14.83 17.68
CA THR A 557 -16.36 -14.87 18.85
C THR A 557 -17.05 -15.71 19.93
N VAL A 558 -16.54 -16.91 20.22
CA VAL A 558 -16.96 -17.65 21.41
C VAL A 558 -16.34 -16.96 22.61
N VAL A 559 -17.10 -16.07 23.25
CA VAL A 559 -16.72 -15.50 24.55
C VAL A 559 -16.72 -16.66 25.54
N GLY A 560 -15.54 -17.08 25.99
CA GLY A 560 -15.41 -18.09 27.05
C GLY A 560 -16.22 -17.63 28.26
N ARG A 561 -17.13 -18.50 28.74
CA ARG A 561 -17.72 -18.33 30.06
C ARG A 561 -16.58 -18.46 31.06
N ASP A 562 -16.45 -17.48 31.94
CA ASP A 562 -15.65 -17.60 33.16
C ASP A 562 -15.96 -18.95 33.83
N SER A 563 -14.93 -19.77 34.03
CA SER A 563 -14.98 -20.99 34.84
C SER A 563 -13.98 -20.88 35.97
#